data_AF-A0A5P8Z5N7-F1
#
_entry.id   AF-A0A5P8Z5N7-F1
#
_cell.length_a   1.000
_cell.length_b   1.000
_cell.length_c   1.000
_cell.angle_alpha   90.00
_cell.angle_beta   90.00
_cell.angle_gamma   90.00
#
_symmetry.space_group_name_H-M   'P 1'
#
loop_
_entity.id
_entity.type
_entity.pdbx_description
1 polymer ?
#
loop_
_entity_poly.entity_id
_entity_poly.type
_entity_poly.pdbx_seq_one_letter_code
_entity_poly.pdbx_strand_id
1 'polypeptide(L)' 'MSKLIGFIIAVIVIIAILIFFGFLDLSPEGEAAIENTQQNVGEAIENTGEAIQGDGN' A
#
# COMPACT_ATOMS: atom_id res chain seq x y z
N MET A 1 11.67 -15.53 -4.96
CA MET A 1 10.67 -14.47 -5.23
C MET A 1 9.22 -14.95 -5.21
N SER A 2 8.81 -15.96 -6.01
CA SER A 2 7.40 -16.44 -6.02
C SER A 2 6.85 -16.82 -4.64
N LYS A 3 7.64 -17.49 -3.79
CA LYS A 3 7.24 -17.85 -2.42
C LYS A 3 7.11 -16.63 -1.49
N LEU A 4 7.95 -15.60 -1.68
CA LEU A 4 7.92 -14.37 -0.88
C LEU A 4 6.68 -13.54 -1.23
N ILE A 5 6.39 -13.41 -2.54
CA ILE A 5 5.21 -12.70 -3.04
C ILE A 5 3.94 -13.41 -2.56
N GLY A 6 3.87 -14.74 -2.66
CA GLY A 6 2.74 -15.52 -2.16
C GLY A 6 2.54 -15.36 -0.64
N PHE A 7 3.63 -15.28 0.12
CA PHE A 7 3.58 -15.02 1.56
C PHE A 7 3.02 -13.63 1.88
N ILE A 8 3.51 -12.58 1.18
CA ILE A 8 3.04 -11.21 1.37
C ILE A 8 1.54 -11.09 1.06
N ILE A 9 1.09 -11.68 -0.06
CA ILE A 9 -0.32 -11.69 -0.44
C ILE A 9 -1.17 -12.40 0.62
N ALA A 10 -0.71 -13.55 1.13
CA ALA A 10 -1.44 -14.28 2.16
C ALA A 10 -1.61 -13.44 3.44
N VAL A 11 -0.58 -12.68 3.85
CA VAL A 11 -0.64 -11.78 5.01
C VAL A 11 -1.69 -10.68 4.80
N ILE A 12 -1.69 -10.03 3.63
CA ILE A 12 -2.65 -8.98 3.29
C ILE A 12 -4.09 -9.52 3.34
N VAL A 13 -4.32 -10.71 2.78
CA VAL A 13 -5.66 -11.35 2.78
C VAL A 13 -6.13 -11.65 4.20
N ILE A 14 -5.26 -12.16 5.08
CA ILE A 14 -5.60 -12.43 6.48
C ILE A 14 -6.00 -11.12 7.20
N ILE A 15 -5.23 -10.05 7.02
CA ILE A 15 -5.53 -8.74 7.62
C ILE A 15 -6.89 -8.22 7.13
N ALA A 16 -7.17 -8.31 5.83
CA ALA A 16 -8.46 -7.89 5.26
C ALA A 16 -9.65 -8.68 5.84
N ILE A 17 -9.49 -9.99 6.05
CA ILE A 17 -10.51 -10.83 6.69
C ILE A 17 -10.74 -10.40 8.15
N LEU A 18 -9.68 -10.13 8.90
CA LEU A 18 -9.79 -9.69 10.30
C LEU A 18 -10.51 -8.34 10.44
N ILE A 19 -10.28 -7.41 9.50
CA ILE A 19 -11.00 -6.14 9.42
C ILE A 19 -12.47 -6.39 9.09
N PHE A 20 -12.77 -7.25 8.11
CA PHE A 20 -14.15 -7.55 7.69
C PHE A 20 -15.01 -8.16 8.81
N PHE A 21 -14.43 -9.04 9.63
CA PHE A 21 -15.12 -9.64 10.78
C PHE A 21 -15.18 -8.71 12.01
N GLY A 22 -14.64 -7.49 11.92
CA GLY A 22 -14.64 -6.51 13.02
C GLY A 22 -13.72 -6.88 14.18
N PHE A 23 -12.74 -7.77 13.96
CA PHE A 23 -11.72 -8.10 14.96
C PHE A 23 -10.62 -7.04 15.05
N LEU A 24 -10.48 -6.22 14.01
CA LEU A 24 -9.49 -5.16 13.86
C LEU A 24 -10.19 -3.90 13.37
N ASP A 25 -10.35 -2.93 14.26
CA ASP A 25 -10.67 -1.55 13.88
C ASP A 25 -9.37 -0.78 13.65
N LEU A 26 -9.33 0.01 12.58
CA LEU A 26 -8.26 0.96 12.36
C LEU A 26 -8.36 2.05 13.42
N SER A 27 -7.32 2.20 14.23
CA SER A 27 -7.25 3.33 15.15
C SER A 27 -7.05 4.63 14.37
N PRO A 28 -7.38 5.80 14.94
CA PRO A 28 -7.12 7.09 14.30
C PRO A 28 -5.67 7.26 13.84
N GLU A 29 -4.71 6.72 14.59
CA GLU A 29 -3.30 6.71 14.23
C GLU A 29 -3.01 5.79 13.03
N GLY A 30 -3.73 4.66 12.94
CA GLY A 30 -3.66 3.75 11.81
C GLY A 30 -4.21 4.36 10.51
N GLU A 31 -5.34 5.07 10.58
CA GLU A 31 -5.90 5.80 9.44
C GLU A 31 -4.94 6.89 8.95
N ALA A 32 -4.39 7.70 9.87
CA ALA A 32 -3.40 8.73 9.55
C ALA A 32 -2.12 8.14 8.93
N ALA A 33 -1.67 6.99 9.41
CA ALA A 33 -0.51 6.30 8.84
C ALA A 33 -0.79 5.80 7.41
N ILE A 34 -2.00 5.30 7.14
CA ILE A 34 -2.42 4.89 5.79
C ILE A 34 -2.49 6.09 4.86
N GLU A 35 -3.10 7.20 5.29
CA GLU A 35 -3.19 8.44 4.50
C GLU A 35 -1.81 8.99 4.14
N ASN A 36 -0.90 9.07 5.13
CA ASN A 36 0.47 9.51 4.90
C ASN A 36 1.21 8.58 3.92
N THR A 37 1.02 7.27 4.06
CA THR A 37 1.61 6.28 3.16
C THR A 37 1.08 6.43 1.73
N GLN A 38 -0.24 6.62 1.57
CA GLN A 38 -0.85 6.83 0.26
C GLN A 38 -0.32 8.09 -0.41
N GLN A 39 -0.17 9.19 0.33
CA GLN A 39 0.40 10.42 -0.19
C GLN A 39 1.84 10.22 -0.67
N ASN A 40 2.71 9.64 0.17
CA ASN A 40 4.12 9.43 -0.18
C ASN A 40 4.29 8.50 -1.39
N VAL A 41 3.47 7.43 -1.46
CA VAL A 41 3.49 6.50 -2.60
C VAL A 41 2.95 7.19 -3.86
N GLY A 42 1.92 8.02 -3.75
CA GLY A 42 1.38 8.82 -4.85
C GLY A 42 2.42 9.77 -5.43
N GLU A 43 3.09 10.54 -4.58
CA GLU A 43 4.18 11.44 -4.98
C GLU A 43 5.34 10.67 -5.63
N ALA A 44 5.71 9.51 -5.10
CA ALA A 44 6.76 8.67 -5.70
C ALA A 44 6.37 8.16 -7.10
N ILE A 45 5.10 7.78 -7.30
CA ILE A 45 4.57 7.34 -8.60
C ILE A 45 4.56 8.50 -9.59
N GLU A 46 4.09 9.68 -9.17
CA GLU A 46 4.04 10.88 -10.01
C GLU A 46 5.44 11.29 -10.48
N ASN A 47 6.40 11.43 -9.55
CA ASN A 47 7.80 11.73 -9.87
C ASN A 47 8.42 10.69 -10.83
N THR A 48 8.11 9.41 -10.62
CA THR A 48 8.60 8.34 -11.51
C THR A 48 7.94 8.44 -12.89
N GLY A 49 6.66 8.76 -12.95
CA GLY A 49 5.91 8.95 -14.20
C GLY A 49 6.38 10.16 -15.00
N GLU A 50 6.72 11.27 -14.34
CA GLU A 50 7.32 12.44 -14.96
C GLU A 50 8.73 12.13 -15.49
N ALA A 51 9.56 11.43 -14.71
CA ALA A 51 10.89 11.03 -15.15
C ALA A 51 10.84 10.12 -16.39
N ILE A 52 9.93 9.15 -16.42
CA ILE A 52 9.74 8.25 -17.59
C ILE A 52 9.21 9.02 -18.81
N GLN A 53 8.28 9.96 -18.62
CA GLN A 53 7.75 10.78 -19.73
C GLN A 53 8.78 11.77 -20.27
N GLY A 54 9.63 12.34 -19.40
CA GLY A 54 10.69 13.27 -19.78
C GLY A 54 11.89 12.62 -20.47
N ASP A 55 12.17 11.35 -20.18
CA ASP A 55 13.27 10.57 -20.80
C ASP A 55 12.88 9.95 -22.17
N GLY A 56 11.59 10.05 -22.54
CA GLY A 56 11.02 9.54 -23.78
C GLY A 56 10.94 10.54 -24.95
N ASN A 57 11.44 11.76 -24.77
CA ASN A 57 11.45 12.86 -25.75
C ASN A 57 12.87 13.39 -25.99
#